data_AF-A0AAD2DI94-F1
#
_entry.id   AF-A0AAD2DI94-F1
#
_cell.length_a   1.000
_cell.length_b   1.000
_cell.length_c   1.000
_cell.angle_alpha   90.00
_cell.angle_beta   90.00
_cell.angle_gamma   90.00
#
_symmetry.space_group_name_H-M   'P 1'
#
loop_
_entity.id
_entity.type
_entity.pdbx_description
1 polymer ?
#
loop_
_entity_poly.entity_id
_entity_poly.type
_entity_poly.pdbx_seq_one_letter_code
_entity_poly.pdbx_strand_id
1 'polypeptide(L)'
;MFSLLIPYEYKRRDRVYQKTKYYEKLKEEGKKTKKEQLQEVREKIKALIDKGFKRKNILVELDLAESTYRRHYRYMKKNGLL
;
A
#
# COMPACT_ATOMS: atom_id res chain seq x y z
N MET A 1 -37.51 -7.40 14.22
CA MET A 1 -36.41 -7.21 13.24
C MET A 1 -35.26 -6.32 13.73
N PHE A 2 -35.39 -5.57 14.83
CA PHE A 2 -34.33 -4.67 15.35
C PHE A 2 -33.23 -5.35 16.20
N SER A 3 -33.47 -6.51 16.82
CA SER A 3 -32.54 -7.06 17.83
C SER A 3 -31.25 -7.67 17.26
N LEU A 4 -31.22 -8.07 15.98
CA LEU A 4 -30.03 -8.60 15.31
C LEU A 4 -29.09 -7.51 14.78
N LEU A 5 -29.61 -6.30 14.58
CA LEU A 5 -28.83 -5.14 14.14
C LEU A 5 -27.88 -4.64 15.24
N ILE A 6 -28.27 -4.73 16.52
CA ILE A 6 -27.47 -4.21 17.65
C ILE A 6 -26.16 -5.02 17.84
N PRO A 7 -26.17 -6.37 17.88
CA PRO A 7 -24.94 -7.17 17.96
C PRO A 7 -24.09 -7.08 16.69
N TYR A 8 -24.72 -6.94 15.51
CA TYR A 8 -24.02 -6.79 14.25
C TYR A 8 -23.24 -5.46 14.20
N GLU A 9 -23.90 -4.35 14.54
CA GLU A 9 -23.27 -3.04 14.61
C GLU A 9 -22.18 -2.98 15.68
N TYR A 10 -22.39 -3.62 16.84
CA TYR A 10 -21.36 -3.75 17.87
C TYR A 10 -20.11 -4.48 17.36
N LYS A 11 -20.27 -5.65 16.72
CA LYS A 11 -19.16 -6.40 16.12
C LYS A 11 -18.46 -5.63 15.00
N ARG A 12 -19.21 -4.86 14.21
CA ARG A 12 -18.65 -4.00 13.16
C ARG A 12 -17.75 -2.91 13.76
N ARG A 13 -18.23 -2.23 14.82
CA ARG A 13 -17.47 -1.17 15.51
C ARG A 13 -16.21 -1.70 16.16
N ASP A 14 -16.29 -2.83 16.87
CA ASP A 14 -15.12 -3.46 17.49
C ASP A 14 -14.05 -3.81 16.44
N ARG A 15 -14.45 -4.40 15.31
CA ARG A 15 -13.52 -4.70 14.21
C ARG A 15 -12.82 -3.45 13.66
N VAL A 16 -13.55 -2.33 13.56
CA VAL A 16 -12.96 -1.05 13.13
C VAL A 16 -11.97 -0.55 14.17
N TYR A 17 -12.34 -0.58 15.46
CA TYR A 17 -11.49 -0.15 16.57
C TYR A 17 -10.19 -0.98 16.68
N GLN A 18 -10.29 -2.31 16.62
CA GLN A 18 -9.11 -3.18 16.66
C GLN A 18 -8.18 -2.92 15.48
N LYS A 19 -8.75 -2.66 14.30
CA LYS A 19 -7.99 -2.33 13.10
C LYS A 19 -7.28 -0.99 13.21
N THR A 20 -7.94 0.06 13.73
CA THR A 20 -7.30 1.37 13.93
C THR A 20 -6.20 1.28 14.97
N LYS A 21 -6.47 0.64 16.11
CA LYS A 21 -5.50 0.42 17.18
C LYS A 21 -4.24 -0.32 16.72
N TYR A 22 -4.40 -1.34 15.86
CA TYR A 22 -3.28 -2.04 15.24
C TYR A 22 -2.40 -1.11 14.39
N TYR A 23 -3.00 -0.24 13.58
CA TYR A 23 -2.24 0.70 12.75
C TYR A 23 -1.59 1.81 13.58
N GLU A 24 -2.24 2.29 14.63
CA GLU A 24 -1.65 3.26 15.58
C GLU A 24 -0.43 2.66 16.27
N LYS A 25 -0.53 1.41 16.76
CA LYS A 25 0.61 0.69 17.35
C LYS A 25 1.78 0.54 16.37
N LEU A 26 1.50 0.23 15.09
CA LEU A 26 2.55 0.17 14.07
C LEU A 26 3.26 1.51 13.89
N LYS A 27 2.50 2.63 13.90
CA LYS A 27 3.08 3.98 13.80
C LYS A 27 3.94 4.33 15.02
N GLU A 28 3.47 4.02 16.23
CA GLU A 28 4.22 4.21 17.48
C GLU A 28 5.52 3.40 17.49
N GLU A 29 5.49 2.17 16.96
CA GLU A 29 6.69 1.32 16.80
C GLU A 29 7.59 1.76 15.63
N GLY A 30 7.25 2.83 14.90
CA GLY A 30 7.97 3.29 13.71
C GLY A 30 7.90 2.32 12.52
N LYS A 31 7.00 1.33 12.57
CA LYS A 31 6.82 0.31 11.54
C LYS A 31 5.86 0.80 10.47
N LYS A 32 6.33 0.78 9.22
CA LYS A 32 5.49 1.07 8.06
C LYS A 32 4.50 -0.06 7.80
N THR A 33 3.26 0.30 7.52
CA THR A 33 2.27 -0.65 7.04
C THR A 33 2.66 -1.17 5.66
N LYS A 34 2.18 -2.37 5.31
CA LYS A 34 2.40 -2.96 3.99
C LYS A 34 1.93 -2.07 2.83
N LYS A 35 0.90 -1.23 3.07
CA LYS A 35 0.41 -0.28 2.07
C LYS A 35 1.39 0.87 1.86
N GLU A 36 1.92 1.44 2.94
CA GLU A 36 2.92 2.52 2.87
C GLU A 36 4.21 2.03 2.21
N GLN A 37 4.70 0.84 2.57
CA GLN A 37 5.86 0.23 1.90
C GLN A 37 5.66 0.08 0.39
N LEU A 38 4.48 -0.37 -0.05
CA LEU A 38 4.16 -0.47 -1.48
C LEU A 38 4.07 0.90 -2.15
N GLN A 39 3.61 1.91 -1.43
CA GLN A 39 3.51 3.28 -1.93
C GLN A 39 4.90 3.88 -2.13
N GLU A 40 5.81 3.70 -1.17
CA GLU A 40 7.20 4.15 -1.27
C GLU A 40 7.92 3.54 -2.47
N VAL A 41 7.73 2.24 -2.73
CA VAL A 41 8.29 1.60 -3.92
C VAL A 41 7.76 2.23 -5.20
N ARG A 42 6.46 2.55 -5.26
CA ARG A 42 5.85 3.20 -6.44
C ARG A 42 6.34 4.62 -6.65
N GLU A 43 6.50 5.38 -5.57
CA GLU A 43 7.06 6.73 -5.60
C GLU A 43 8.50 6.71 -6.11
N LYS A 44 9.33 5.77 -5.64
CA LYS A 44 10.69 5.56 -6.16
C LYS A 44 10.69 5.21 -7.65
N ILE A 45 9.83 4.28 -8.07
CA ILE A 45 9.69 3.92 -9.49
C ILE A 45 9.28 5.15 -10.32
N LYS A 46 8.28 5.91 -9.86
CA LYS A 46 7.81 7.12 -10.56
C LYS A 46 8.91 8.15 -10.69
N ALA A 47 9.60 8.47 -9.59
CA ALA A 47 10.69 9.44 -9.58
C ALA A 47 11.83 9.05 -10.55
N LEU A 48 12.14 7.76 -10.68
CA LEU A 48 13.13 7.29 -11.64
C LEU A 48 12.63 7.39 -13.10
N ILE A 49 11.35 7.08 -13.35
CA ILE A 49 10.73 7.25 -14.67
C ILE A 49 10.74 8.73 -15.07
N ASP A 50 10.36 9.63 -14.16
CA ASP A 50 10.33 11.08 -14.39
C ASP A 50 11.73 11.64 -14.68
N LYS A 51 12.77 11.04 -14.09
CA LYS A 51 14.18 11.32 -14.40
C LYS A 51 14.64 10.75 -15.75
N GLY A 52 13.77 10.07 -16.49
CA GLY A 52 14.08 9.47 -17.79
C GLY A 52 14.79 8.11 -17.72
N PHE A 53 14.83 7.45 -16.55
CA PHE A 53 15.48 6.15 -16.44
C PHE A 53 14.72 5.10 -17.25
N LYS A 54 15.48 4.31 -18.03
CA LYS A 54 14.94 3.13 -18.70
C LYS A 54 14.62 2.06 -17.66
N ARG A 55 13.59 1.26 -17.96
CA ARG A 55 13.14 0.14 -17.13
C ARG A 55 14.26 -0.77 -16.61
N LYS A 56 15.22 -1.14 -17.48
CA LYS A 56 16.35 -2.01 -17.09
C LYS A 56 17.15 -1.40 -15.93
N ASN A 57 17.40 -0.09 -15.98
CA ASN A 57 18.15 0.61 -14.95
C ASN A 57 17.34 0.71 -13.65
N ILE A 58 16.02 0.92 -13.74
CA ILE A 58 15.14 0.97 -12.56
C ILE A 58 15.14 -0.36 -11.80
N LEU A 59 15.14 -1.49 -12.52
CA LEU A 59 15.17 -2.81 -11.90
C LEU A 59 16.47 -3.04 -11.11
N VAL A 60 17.60 -2.59 -11.66
CA VAL A 60 18.91 -2.70 -11.00
C VAL A 60 18.99 -1.73 -9.81
N GLU A 61 18.62 -0.46 -10.01
CA GLU A 61 18.70 0.59 -8.99
C GLU A 61 17.88 0.28 -7.73
N LEU A 62 16.70 -0.32 -7.93
CA LEU A 62 15.78 -0.66 -6.84
C LEU A 62 15.90 -2.10 -6.35
N ASP A 63 16.82 -2.88 -6.92
CA ASP A 63 16.97 -4.33 -6.69
C ASP A 63 15.60 -5.06 -6.77
N LEU A 64 14.86 -4.80 -7.86
CA LEU A 64 13.52 -5.33 -8.07
C LEU A 64 13.50 -6.41 -9.13
N ALA A 65 12.76 -7.48 -8.85
CA ALA A 65 12.38 -8.45 -9.85
C ALA A 65 11.48 -7.83 -10.94
N GLU A 66 11.66 -8.30 -12.18
CA GLU A 66 10.87 -7.95 -13.36
C GLU A 66 9.36 -8.07 -13.12
N SER A 67 8.92 -9.13 -12.43
CA SER A 67 7.52 -9.41 -12.09
C SER A 67 6.95 -8.38 -11.12
N THR A 68 7.72 -8.02 -10.09
CA THR A 68 7.36 -7.01 -9.09
C THR A 68 7.18 -5.66 -9.76
N TYR A 69 8.14 -5.22 -10.58
CA TYR A 69 8.01 -3.98 -11.35
C TYR A 69 6.76 -3.96 -12.22
N ARG A 70 6.47 -5.04 -12.98
CA ARG A 70 5.26 -5.10 -13.82
C ARG A 70 3.99 -4.93 -13.00
N ARG A 71 3.93 -5.52 -11.80
CA ARG A 71 2.78 -5.40 -10.91
C ARG A 71 2.58 -3.94 -10.47
N HIS A 72 3.64 -3.27 -10.04
CA HIS A 72 3.59 -1.86 -9.66
C HIS A 72 3.23 -0.96 -10.85
N TYR A 73 3.87 -1.15 -11.99
CA TYR A 73 3.60 -0.40 -13.22
C TYR A 73 2.15 -0.54 -13.69
N ARG A 74 1.62 -1.77 -13.77
CA ARG A 74 0.22 -2.02 -14.13
C ARG A 74 -0.75 -1.35 -13.17
N TYR A 75 -0.47 -1.44 -11.87
CA TYR A 75 -1.28 -0.76 -10.85
C TYR A 75 -1.25 0.75 -11.06
N MET A 76 -0.08 1.36 -11.20
CA MET A 76 0.06 2.80 -11.35
C MET A 76 -0.62 3.31 -12.63
N LYS A 77 -0.44 2.61 -13.75
CA LYS A 77 -1.12 2.95 -15.03
C LYS A 77 -2.65 2.86 -14.92
N LYS A 78 -3.18 1.81 -14.26
CA LYS A 78 -4.63 1.67 -14.06
C LYS A 78 -5.24 2.80 -13.22
N ASN A 79 -4.45 3.40 -12.32
CA ASN A 79 -4.90 4.46 -11.42
C ASN A 79 -4.50 5.87 -11.88
N GLY A 80 -3.97 6.04 -13.10
CA GLY A 80 -3.56 7.36 -13.62
C GLY A 80 -2.37 7.99 -12.86
N LEU A 81 -1.52 7.17 -12.24
CA LEU A 81 -0.38 7.62 -11.45
C LEU A 81 0.91 7.76 -12.28
N LEU A 82 0.88 7.28 -13.54
CA LEU A 82 1.94 7.30 -14.56
C LEU A 82 1.37 7.87 -15.86
#